data_AF-A0A2G1X1F4-F1
#
_entry.id   AF-A0A2G1X1F4-F1
#
_cell.length_a   1.000
_cell.length_b   1.000
_cell.length_c   1.000
_cell.angle_alpha   90.00
_cell.angle_beta   90.00
_cell.angle_gamma   90.00
#
_symmetry.space_group_name_H-M   'P 1'
#
loop_
_entity.id
_entity.type
_entity.pdbx_description
1 polymer ?
#
loop_
_entity_poly.entity_id
_entity_poly.type
_entity_poly.pdbx_seq_one_letter_code
_entity_poly.pdbx_strand_id
1 'polypeptide(L)'
;MRLQDYWGIGPKTSERLVEALGTERAVEAIESADVRALVDAGLHRGRATRILRRANGEAGMDVLATGDARSVYDDLLGLAADAALTAHAADRIRVLTPLLDRDAVEERLDRVVAARDAWSGLDEADREAVADAFAAYDEADGSDLAAVETAVALREAGLTDGPFADVGALDGDRLRDAADALADVRGSIDPAGDLGGEDIEIASGADAELDRLREQLSAARDLADSAFDVLESVRDGSLRDFEALEAATIEHVARETEVDPATVRSAAPDEALDAA
;
A
#
# COMPACT_ATOMS: atom_id res chain seq x y z
N MET A 1 12.95 -3.89 21.53
CA MET A 1 12.51 -5.15 22.17
C MET A 1 12.97 -6.31 21.30
N ARG A 2 13.37 -7.47 21.85
CA ARG A 2 13.78 -8.61 21.01
C ARG A 2 12.54 -9.44 20.70
N LEU A 3 12.34 -9.88 19.46
CA LEU A 3 11.17 -10.69 19.08
C LEU A 3 11.06 -11.99 19.90
N GLN A 4 12.18 -12.53 20.37
CA GLN A 4 12.24 -13.72 21.22
C GLN A 4 11.70 -13.47 22.64
N ASP A 5 11.51 -12.20 23.03
CA ASP A 5 10.86 -11.83 24.28
C ASP A 5 9.35 -12.14 24.21
N TYR A 6 8.77 -12.26 23.01
CA TYR A 6 7.40 -12.73 22.83
C TYR A 6 7.29 -14.25 22.93
N TRP A 7 6.30 -14.68 23.71
CA TRP A 7 6.07 -16.09 23.95
C TRP A 7 5.72 -16.82 22.65
N GLY A 8 6.41 -17.93 22.37
CA GLY A 8 6.15 -18.79 21.21
C GLY A 8 6.98 -18.41 19.97
N ILE A 9 7.78 -17.36 20.07
CA ILE A 9 8.77 -16.96 19.07
C ILE A 9 10.14 -17.50 19.50
N GLY A 10 10.51 -18.65 18.95
CA GLY A 10 11.86 -19.18 19.11
C GLY A 10 12.86 -18.52 18.16
N PRO A 11 14.18 -18.79 18.30
CA PRO A 11 15.23 -18.18 17.48
C PRO A 11 14.97 -18.26 15.98
N LYS A 12 14.57 -19.43 15.47
CA LYS A 12 14.25 -19.63 14.04
C LYS A 12 13.04 -18.82 13.56
N THR A 13 12.04 -18.64 14.42
CA THR A 13 10.87 -17.83 14.08
C THR A 13 11.23 -16.35 14.11
N SER A 14 12.03 -15.93 15.10
CA SER A 14 12.58 -14.58 15.15
C SER A 14 13.43 -14.26 13.92
N GLU A 15 14.37 -15.13 13.53
CA GLU A 15 15.20 -14.96 12.34
C GLU A 15 14.35 -14.80 11.09
N ARG A 16 13.36 -15.68 10.89
CA ARG A 16 12.44 -15.61 9.74
C ARG A 16 11.65 -14.31 9.70
N LEU A 17 11.09 -13.88 10.84
CA LEU A 17 10.31 -12.63 10.89
C LEU A 17 11.19 -11.40 10.64
N VAL A 18 12.42 -11.38 11.16
CA VAL A 18 13.37 -10.30 10.89
C VAL A 18 13.81 -10.30 9.42
N GLU A 19 14.04 -11.48 8.83
CA GLU A 19 14.42 -11.62 7.42
C GLU A 19 13.29 -11.15 6.49
N ALA A 20 12.04 -11.50 6.79
CA ALA A 20 10.91 -11.17 5.93
C ALA A 20 10.34 -9.76 6.13
N LEU A 21 10.27 -9.26 7.37
CA LEU A 21 9.59 -8.00 7.71
C LEU A 21 10.53 -6.93 8.27
N GLY A 22 11.72 -7.31 8.70
CA GLY A 22 12.53 -6.48 9.60
C GLY A 22 12.02 -6.54 11.05
N THR A 23 12.85 -6.06 11.98
CA THR A 23 12.53 -6.18 13.42
C THR A 23 11.35 -5.31 13.84
N GLU A 24 11.28 -4.07 13.35
CA GLU A 24 10.27 -3.09 13.78
C GLU A 24 8.87 -3.50 13.30
N ARG A 25 8.70 -3.81 12.01
CA ARG A 25 7.42 -4.28 11.46
C ARG A 25 6.99 -5.62 12.06
N ALA A 26 7.93 -6.51 12.39
CA ALA A 26 7.60 -7.76 13.07
C ALA A 26 7.07 -7.52 14.50
N VAL A 27 7.61 -6.55 15.23
CA VAL A 27 7.10 -6.14 16.55
C VAL A 27 5.70 -5.54 16.38
N GLU A 28 5.53 -4.60 15.47
CA GLU A 28 4.24 -3.96 15.17
C GLU A 28 3.16 -4.99 14.83
N ALA A 29 3.46 -5.94 13.94
CA ALA A 29 2.54 -7.02 13.57
C ALA A 29 2.10 -7.87 14.77
N ILE A 30 2.98 -8.08 15.76
CA ILE A 30 2.63 -8.84 16.96
C ILE A 30 1.72 -8.01 17.86
N GLU A 31 2.06 -6.74 18.10
CA GLU A 31 1.31 -5.84 18.98
C GLU A 31 -0.08 -5.50 18.42
N SER A 32 -0.19 -5.34 17.10
CA SER A 32 -1.47 -5.11 16.41
C SER A 32 -2.30 -6.40 16.20
N ALA A 33 -1.73 -7.56 16.54
CA ALA A 33 -2.29 -8.88 16.33
C ALA A 33 -2.58 -9.21 14.85
N ASP A 34 -1.68 -8.80 13.96
CA ASP A 34 -1.75 -9.01 12.52
C ASP A 34 -1.33 -10.43 12.11
N VAL A 35 -2.32 -11.32 12.06
CA VAL A 35 -2.13 -12.70 11.61
C VAL A 35 -1.61 -12.76 10.17
N ARG A 36 -2.04 -11.85 9.30
CA ARG A 36 -1.70 -11.84 7.87
C ARG A 36 -0.20 -11.58 7.70
N ALA A 37 0.33 -10.53 8.31
CA ALA A 37 1.76 -10.22 8.25
C ALA A 37 2.64 -11.39 8.71
N LEU A 38 2.24 -12.10 9.77
CA LEU A 38 2.94 -13.30 10.24
C LEU A 38 2.85 -14.46 9.25
N VAL A 39 1.71 -14.65 8.58
CA VAL A 39 1.52 -15.70 7.57
C VAL A 39 2.32 -15.41 6.31
N ASP A 40 2.31 -14.17 5.85
CA ASP A 40 3.05 -13.71 4.66
C ASP A 40 4.57 -13.80 4.89
N ALA A 41 5.01 -13.60 6.13
CA ALA A 41 6.38 -13.89 6.58
C ALA A 41 6.69 -15.41 6.68
N GLY A 42 5.80 -16.29 6.22
CA GLY A 42 6.02 -17.72 6.10
C GLY A 42 5.72 -18.54 7.36
N LEU A 43 4.88 -18.04 8.26
CA LEU A 43 4.34 -18.85 9.36
C LEU A 43 3.02 -19.51 8.93
N HIS A 44 2.79 -20.72 9.44
CA HIS A 44 1.49 -21.37 9.27
C HIS A 44 0.41 -20.61 10.06
N ARG A 45 -0.77 -20.36 9.48
CA ARG A 45 -1.86 -19.57 10.09
C ARG A 45 -2.17 -19.96 11.54
N GLY A 46 -2.45 -21.24 11.81
CA GLY A 46 -2.71 -21.72 13.18
C GLY A 46 -1.54 -21.54 14.16
N ARG A 47 -0.30 -21.44 13.69
CA ARG A 47 0.85 -21.08 14.53
C ARG A 47 0.88 -19.58 14.81
N ALA A 48 0.63 -18.74 13.80
CA ALA A 48 0.53 -17.28 13.96
C ALA A 48 -0.55 -16.91 14.99
N THR A 49 -1.77 -17.44 14.85
CA THR A 49 -2.87 -17.23 15.82
C THR A 49 -2.48 -17.62 17.24
N ARG A 50 -1.77 -18.75 17.42
CA ARG A 50 -1.34 -19.20 18.76
C ARG A 50 -0.27 -18.32 19.38
N ILE A 51 0.68 -17.83 18.57
CA ILE A 51 1.71 -16.89 19.01
C ILE A 51 1.02 -15.60 19.47
N LEU A 52 0.18 -15.01 18.62
CA LEU A 52 -0.52 -13.75 18.91
C LEU A 52 -1.41 -13.83 20.14
N ARG A 53 -2.24 -14.89 20.24
CA ARG A 53 -3.14 -15.07 21.39
C ARG A 53 -2.37 -15.12 22.71
N ARG A 54 -1.17 -15.69 22.70
CA ARG A 54 -0.37 -15.80 23.93
C ARG A 54 0.47 -14.57 24.19
N ALA A 55 1.04 -13.96 23.16
CA ALA A 55 1.75 -12.69 23.25
C ALA A 55 0.85 -11.58 23.84
N ASN A 56 -0.42 -11.54 23.42
CA ASN A 56 -1.33 -10.45 23.76
C ASN A 56 -2.32 -10.77 24.90
N GLY A 57 -2.27 -11.97 25.52
CA GLY A 57 -3.30 -12.32 26.50
C GLY A 57 -3.14 -13.64 27.25
N GLU A 58 -1.92 -14.05 27.56
CA GLU A 58 -1.64 -15.24 28.39
C GLU A 58 -2.49 -15.24 29.68
N ALA A 59 -2.47 -14.14 30.44
CA ALA A 59 -3.22 -14.02 31.68
C ALA A 59 -4.75 -14.11 31.48
N GLY A 60 -5.26 -13.64 30.34
CA GLY A 60 -6.69 -13.75 29.98
C GLY A 60 -7.12 -15.18 29.72
N MET A 61 -6.25 -15.98 29.09
CA MET A 61 -6.53 -17.38 28.78
C MET A 61 -6.49 -18.30 30.01
N ASP A 62 -5.78 -17.90 31.08
CA ASP A 62 -5.74 -18.64 32.34
C ASP A 62 -7.07 -18.61 33.11
N VAL A 63 -7.92 -17.60 32.85
CA VAL A 63 -9.30 -17.55 33.39
C VAL A 63 -10.14 -18.71 32.88
N LEU A 64 -9.87 -19.19 31.67
CA LEU A 64 -10.54 -20.33 31.08
C LEU A 64 -9.93 -21.63 31.65
N ALA A 65 -10.23 -21.91 32.92
CA ALA A 65 -9.58 -22.94 33.72
C ALA A 65 -9.68 -24.36 33.12
N THR A 66 -10.73 -24.65 32.37
CA THR A 66 -11.02 -25.99 31.82
C THR A 66 -10.79 -26.05 30.31
N GLY A 67 -10.63 -27.28 29.78
CA GLY A 67 -10.62 -27.50 28.33
C GLY A 67 -11.94 -27.08 27.69
N ASP A 68 -13.07 -27.41 28.33
CA ASP A 68 -14.40 -27.06 27.85
C ASP A 68 -14.63 -25.55 27.78
N ALA A 69 -14.18 -24.79 28.79
CA ALA A 69 -14.28 -23.33 28.77
C ALA A 69 -13.47 -22.71 27.62
N ARG A 70 -12.29 -23.27 27.32
CA ARG A 70 -11.49 -22.86 26.16
C ARG A 70 -12.18 -23.21 24.85
N SER A 71 -12.76 -24.40 24.75
CA SER A 71 -13.51 -24.83 23.57
C SER A 71 -14.70 -23.92 23.29
N VAL A 72 -15.53 -23.64 24.30
CA VAL A 72 -16.69 -22.74 24.15
C VAL A 72 -16.24 -21.34 23.76
N TYR A 73 -15.15 -20.83 24.34
CA TYR A 73 -14.63 -19.52 23.97
C TYR A 73 -14.13 -19.48 22.52
N ASP A 74 -13.41 -20.51 22.07
CA ASP A 74 -12.97 -20.63 20.68
C ASP A 74 -14.16 -20.75 19.71
N ASP A 75 -15.22 -21.48 20.08
CA ASP A 75 -16.46 -21.58 19.30
C ASP A 75 -17.15 -20.20 19.17
N LEU A 76 -17.20 -19.42 20.26
CA LEU A 76 -17.76 -18.06 20.23
C LEU A 76 -16.95 -17.12 19.33
N LEU A 77 -15.61 -17.20 19.38
CA LEU A 77 -14.76 -16.43 18.48
C LEU A 77 -14.91 -16.88 17.03
N GLY A 78 -15.09 -18.19 16.79
CA GLY A 78 -15.40 -18.74 15.47
C GLY A 78 -16.69 -18.15 14.91
N LEU A 79 -17.78 -18.20 15.67
CA LEU A 79 -19.08 -17.63 15.27
C LEU A 79 -18.99 -16.13 14.98
N ALA A 80 -18.25 -15.37 15.80
CA ALA A 80 -18.06 -13.95 15.57
C ALA A 80 -17.18 -13.67 14.33
N ALA A 81 -16.14 -14.47 14.11
CA ALA A 81 -15.24 -14.34 12.97
C ALA A 81 -15.91 -14.72 11.65
N ASP A 82 -16.88 -15.65 11.66
CA ASP A 82 -17.66 -16.02 10.48
C ASP A 82 -18.62 -14.92 10.03
N ALA A 83 -18.93 -13.97 10.92
CA ALA A 83 -19.74 -12.79 10.62
C ALA A 83 -18.90 -11.54 10.28
N ALA A 84 -17.57 -11.66 10.22
CA ALA A 84 -16.70 -10.54 9.90
C ALA A 84 -16.79 -10.17 8.41
N LEU A 85 -16.77 -8.87 8.12
CA LEU A 85 -16.83 -8.35 6.75
C LEU A 85 -15.50 -8.48 6.00
N THR A 86 -14.38 -8.66 6.71
CA THR A 86 -13.07 -8.89 6.11
C THR A 86 -12.35 -10.07 6.75
N ALA A 87 -11.49 -10.75 5.97
CA ALA A 87 -10.61 -11.80 6.43
C ALA A 87 -9.68 -11.32 7.53
N HIS A 88 -9.18 -10.08 7.42
CA HIS A 88 -8.34 -9.47 8.44
C HIS A 88 -9.11 -9.26 9.76
N ALA A 89 -10.35 -8.77 9.71
CA ALA A 89 -11.19 -8.63 10.90
C ALA A 89 -11.50 -9.99 11.53
N ALA A 90 -11.79 -11.02 10.71
CA ALA A 90 -12.02 -12.38 11.18
C ALA A 90 -10.80 -12.92 11.95
N ASP A 91 -9.60 -12.69 11.42
CA ASP A 91 -8.35 -13.13 12.05
C ASP A 91 -8.07 -12.38 13.35
N ARG A 92 -8.35 -11.07 13.42
CA ARG A 92 -8.26 -10.28 14.65
C ARG A 92 -9.23 -10.75 15.73
N ILE A 93 -10.45 -11.17 15.36
CA ILE A 93 -11.41 -11.74 16.29
C ILE A 93 -10.88 -13.07 16.86
N ARG A 94 -10.32 -13.94 16.03
CA ARG A 94 -9.80 -15.26 16.44
C ARG A 94 -8.63 -15.21 17.42
N VAL A 95 -7.94 -14.08 17.55
CA VAL A 95 -6.84 -13.91 18.51
C VAL A 95 -7.25 -13.21 19.80
N LEU A 96 -8.51 -12.76 19.91
CA LEU A 96 -9.00 -12.10 21.13
C LEU A 96 -8.90 -13.01 22.34
N THR A 97 -8.49 -12.43 23.46
CA THR A 97 -8.44 -13.08 24.76
C THR A 97 -9.38 -12.38 25.75
N PRO A 98 -9.84 -13.11 26.79
CA PRO A 98 -10.59 -12.50 27.88
C PRO A 98 -9.79 -11.37 28.53
N LEU A 99 -10.45 -10.26 28.86
CA LEU A 99 -9.85 -9.19 29.65
C LEU A 99 -10.05 -9.48 31.13
N LEU A 100 -9.03 -9.12 31.92
CA LEU A 100 -9.06 -9.26 33.38
C LEU A 100 -9.45 -7.96 34.08
N ASP A 101 -9.22 -6.84 33.40
CA ASP A 101 -9.53 -5.52 33.92
C ASP A 101 -10.97 -5.15 33.55
N ARG A 102 -11.73 -4.72 34.56
CA ARG A 102 -13.16 -4.43 34.38
C ARG A 102 -13.38 -3.18 33.53
N ASP A 103 -12.58 -2.14 33.71
CA ASP A 103 -12.74 -0.90 32.96
C ASP A 103 -12.44 -1.16 31.47
N ALA A 104 -11.43 -1.98 31.17
CA ALA A 104 -11.14 -2.42 29.81
C ALA A 104 -12.27 -3.28 29.19
N VAL A 105 -12.97 -4.09 30.00
CA VAL A 105 -14.17 -4.84 29.56
C VAL A 105 -15.30 -3.87 29.21
N GLU A 106 -15.58 -2.91 30.08
CA GLU A 106 -16.64 -1.90 29.88
C GLU A 106 -16.34 -1.05 28.64
N GLU A 107 -15.11 -0.56 28.47
CA GLU A 107 -14.70 0.21 27.30
C GLU A 107 -14.83 -0.59 25.99
N ARG A 108 -14.43 -1.87 25.99
CA ARG A 108 -14.59 -2.72 24.81
C ARG A 108 -16.06 -2.98 24.50
N LEU A 109 -16.89 -3.21 25.53
CA LEU A 109 -18.31 -3.41 25.35
C LEU A 109 -18.97 -2.16 24.76
N ASP A 110 -18.65 -0.97 25.28
CA ASP A 110 -19.17 0.29 24.77
C ASP A 110 -18.81 0.50 23.30
N ARG A 111 -17.56 0.21 22.91
CA ARG A 111 -17.14 0.27 21.48
C ARG A 111 -17.92 -0.70 20.60
N VAL A 112 -18.15 -1.94 21.06
CA VAL A 112 -18.91 -2.95 20.30
C VAL A 112 -20.37 -2.55 20.17
N VAL A 113 -20.99 -2.04 21.25
CA VAL A 113 -22.38 -1.56 21.23
C VAL A 113 -22.52 -0.37 20.28
N ALA A 114 -21.62 0.60 20.35
CA ALA A 114 -21.63 1.76 19.44
C ALA A 114 -21.48 1.33 17.97
N ALA A 115 -20.60 0.37 17.66
CA ALA A 115 -20.42 -0.13 16.30
C ALA A 115 -21.67 -0.89 15.81
N ARG A 116 -22.27 -1.71 16.67
CA ARG A 116 -23.50 -2.43 16.38
C ARG A 116 -24.69 -1.49 16.15
N ASP A 117 -24.79 -0.43 16.97
CA ASP A 117 -25.85 0.56 16.83
C ASP A 117 -25.69 1.37 15.53
N ALA A 118 -24.47 1.80 15.18
CA ALA A 118 -24.16 2.45 13.91
C ALA A 118 -24.54 1.56 12.71
N TRP A 119 -24.10 0.29 12.70
CA TRP A 119 -24.44 -0.67 11.65
C TRP A 119 -25.95 -0.92 11.52
N SER A 120 -26.65 -1.03 12.65
CA SER A 120 -28.10 -1.22 12.67
C SER A 120 -28.89 0.01 12.25
N GLY A 121 -28.28 1.20 12.35
CA GLY A 121 -28.87 2.48 11.93
C GLY A 121 -28.86 2.69 10.42
N LEU A 122 -27.97 2.00 9.70
CA LEU A 122 -27.93 2.02 8.24
C LEU A 122 -29.17 1.39 7.63
N ASP A 123 -29.57 1.87 6.45
CA ASP A 123 -30.54 1.15 5.65
C ASP A 123 -29.91 -0.06 4.93
N GLU A 124 -30.73 -0.85 4.24
CA GLU A 124 -30.22 -2.07 3.61
C GLU A 124 -29.26 -1.78 2.45
N ALA A 125 -29.50 -0.71 1.69
CA ALA A 125 -28.66 -0.36 0.55
C ALA A 125 -27.28 0.13 1.02
N ASP A 126 -27.24 0.91 2.10
CA ASP A 126 -26.00 1.37 2.72
C ASP A 126 -25.22 0.20 3.33
N ARG A 127 -25.88 -0.78 3.95
CA ARG A 127 -25.21 -1.98 4.46
C ARG A 127 -24.62 -2.83 3.34
N GLU A 128 -25.36 -3.00 2.24
CA GLU A 128 -24.88 -3.72 1.05
C GLU A 128 -23.66 -3.02 0.45
N ALA A 129 -23.72 -1.69 0.26
CA ALA A 129 -22.59 -0.90 -0.23
C ALA A 129 -21.34 -1.02 0.65
N VAL A 130 -21.50 -0.99 1.99
CA VAL A 130 -20.35 -1.17 2.90
C VAL A 130 -19.79 -2.59 2.85
N ALA A 131 -20.66 -3.61 2.76
CA ALA A 131 -20.22 -4.99 2.63
C ALA A 131 -19.46 -5.23 1.30
N ASP A 132 -19.96 -4.67 0.21
CA ASP A 132 -19.32 -4.75 -1.10
C ASP A 132 -17.96 -4.03 -1.11
N ALA A 133 -17.86 -2.86 -0.46
CA ALA A 133 -16.61 -2.14 -0.33
C ALA A 133 -15.54 -2.97 0.43
N PHE A 134 -15.92 -3.60 1.54
CA PHE A 134 -15.01 -4.49 2.28
C PHE A 134 -14.65 -5.76 1.51
N ALA A 135 -15.57 -6.31 0.71
CA ALA A 135 -15.26 -7.43 -0.16
C ALA A 135 -14.25 -7.04 -1.25
N ALA A 136 -14.43 -5.89 -1.90
CA ALA A 136 -13.50 -5.35 -2.88
C ALA A 136 -12.12 -5.07 -2.26
N TYR A 137 -12.10 -4.54 -1.03
CA TYR A 137 -10.86 -4.36 -0.26
C TYR A 137 -10.08 -5.65 -0.06
N ASP A 138 -10.76 -6.73 0.36
CA ASP A 138 -10.13 -8.03 0.54
C ASP A 138 -9.68 -8.66 -0.80
N GLU A 139 -10.48 -8.52 -1.87
CA GLU A 139 -10.12 -8.98 -3.22
C GLU A 139 -8.89 -8.27 -3.77
N ALA A 140 -8.73 -6.97 -3.45
CA ALA A 140 -7.57 -6.17 -3.80
C ALA A 140 -6.39 -6.35 -2.82
N ASP A 141 -6.44 -7.37 -1.96
CA ASP A 141 -5.41 -7.68 -0.97
C ASP A 141 -5.10 -6.54 0.01
N GLY A 142 -6.02 -5.58 0.17
CA GLY A 142 -5.84 -4.40 1.02
C GLY A 142 -4.89 -3.36 0.43
N SER A 143 -4.89 -3.19 -0.89
CA SER A 143 -4.15 -2.12 -1.56
C SER A 143 -4.54 -0.73 -1.07
N ASP A 144 -3.63 0.24 -1.23
CA ASP A 144 -3.89 1.64 -0.82
C ASP A 144 -5.13 2.21 -1.52
N LEU A 145 -5.31 1.93 -2.82
CA LEU A 145 -6.50 2.35 -3.56
C LEU A 145 -7.77 1.79 -2.92
N ALA A 146 -7.81 0.47 -2.69
CA ALA A 146 -9.00 -0.16 -2.14
C ALA A 146 -9.29 0.31 -0.71
N ALA A 147 -8.25 0.65 0.07
CA ALA A 147 -8.40 1.25 1.39
C ALA A 147 -9.10 2.63 1.31
N VAL A 148 -8.67 3.48 0.36
CA VAL A 148 -9.26 4.82 0.14
C VAL A 148 -10.69 4.70 -0.38
N GLU A 149 -10.95 3.84 -1.36
CA GLU A 149 -12.29 3.58 -1.88
C GLU A 149 -13.24 3.08 -0.79
N THR A 150 -12.76 2.19 0.09
CA THR A 150 -13.53 1.72 1.24
C THR A 150 -13.85 2.86 2.20
N ALA A 151 -12.88 3.73 2.50
CA ALA A 151 -13.11 4.91 3.34
C ALA A 151 -14.15 5.87 2.73
N VAL A 152 -14.13 6.07 1.40
CA VAL A 152 -15.15 6.84 0.69
C VAL A 152 -16.52 6.21 0.86
N ALA A 153 -16.66 4.91 0.61
CA ALA A 153 -17.93 4.18 0.74
C ALA A 153 -18.50 4.26 2.16
N LEU A 154 -17.67 4.09 3.19
CA LEU A 154 -18.07 4.23 4.59
C LEU A 154 -18.62 5.64 4.89
N ARG A 155 -17.96 6.69 4.39
CA ARG A 155 -18.44 8.07 4.57
C ARG A 155 -19.75 8.33 3.86
N GLU A 156 -19.91 7.80 2.65
CA GLU A 156 -21.14 7.97 1.85
C GLU A 156 -22.33 7.25 2.48
N ALA A 157 -22.10 6.10 3.12
CA ALA A 157 -23.07 5.42 3.98
C ALA A 157 -23.34 6.13 5.33
N GLY A 158 -22.65 7.25 5.61
CA GLY A 158 -22.84 8.02 6.85
C GLY A 158 -22.14 7.46 8.09
N LEU A 159 -21.26 6.45 7.94
CA LEU A 159 -20.43 5.93 9.03
C LEU A 159 -19.25 6.89 9.29
N THR A 160 -19.53 7.98 10.00
CA THR A 160 -18.55 9.07 10.24
C THR A 160 -18.36 9.43 11.71
N ASP A 161 -19.13 8.82 12.61
CA ASP A 161 -19.13 9.12 14.04
C ASP A 161 -18.77 7.90 14.89
N GLY A 162 -18.50 8.14 16.17
CA GLY A 162 -18.26 7.09 17.16
C GLY A 162 -17.07 6.21 16.77
N PRO A 163 -17.25 4.89 16.58
CA PRO A 163 -16.18 3.99 16.13
C PRO A 163 -15.57 4.35 14.77
N PHE A 164 -16.25 5.17 13.96
CA PHE A 164 -15.83 5.60 12.63
C PHE A 164 -15.38 7.06 12.59
N ALA A 165 -15.15 7.69 13.76
CA ALA A 165 -14.77 9.09 13.85
C ALA A 165 -13.50 9.44 13.05
N ASP A 166 -12.53 8.52 12.96
CA ASP A 166 -11.32 8.72 12.17
C ASP A 166 -11.64 8.83 10.67
N VAL A 167 -12.59 8.04 10.17
CA VAL A 167 -13.08 8.11 8.78
C VAL A 167 -13.87 9.41 8.56
N GLY A 168 -14.68 9.82 9.54
CA GLY A 168 -15.41 11.08 9.50
C GLY A 168 -14.52 12.33 9.50
N ALA A 169 -13.36 12.26 10.16
CA ALA A 169 -12.37 13.34 10.21
C ALA A 169 -11.65 13.57 8.88
N LEU A 170 -11.68 12.58 7.97
CA LEU A 170 -11.10 12.71 6.64
C LEU A 170 -11.96 13.60 5.74
N ASP A 171 -11.29 14.36 4.87
CA ASP A 171 -11.91 15.20 3.85
C ASP A 171 -12.37 14.31 2.69
N GLY A 172 -13.68 14.17 2.52
CA GLY A 172 -14.26 13.29 1.51
C GLY A 172 -13.93 13.69 0.07
N ASP A 173 -13.75 14.97 -0.21
CA ASP A 173 -13.39 15.42 -1.55
C ASP A 173 -11.95 15.05 -1.86
N ARG A 174 -11.04 15.26 -0.89
CA ARG A 174 -9.65 14.82 -1.03
C ARG A 174 -9.50 13.31 -1.11
N LEU A 175 -10.36 12.53 -0.46
CA LEU A 175 -10.33 11.07 -0.58
C LEU A 175 -10.71 10.62 -1.99
N ARG A 176 -11.70 11.25 -2.62
CA ARG A 176 -12.06 10.94 -4.00
C ARG A 176 -10.94 11.33 -4.97
N ASP A 177 -10.36 12.52 -4.81
CA ASP A 177 -9.20 12.94 -5.60
C ASP A 177 -8.01 11.97 -5.42
N ALA A 178 -7.80 11.45 -4.21
CA ALA A 178 -6.76 10.47 -3.93
C ALA A 178 -7.06 9.09 -4.55
N ALA A 179 -8.31 8.63 -4.50
CA ALA A 179 -8.73 7.39 -5.16
C ALA A 179 -8.51 7.48 -6.68
N ASP A 180 -8.96 8.59 -7.30
CA ASP A 180 -8.77 8.84 -8.72
C ASP A 180 -7.28 8.83 -9.10
N ALA A 181 -6.43 9.49 -8.31
CA ALA A 181 -4.99 9.49 -8.54
C ALA A 181 -4.35 8.10 -8.36
N LEU A 182 -4.77 7.33 -7.36
CA LEU A 182 -4.26 5.98 -7.10
C LEU A 182 -4.74 4.96 -8.15
N ALA A 183 -5.89 5.17 -8.78
CA ALA A 183 -6.41 4.30 -9.83
C ALA A 183 -5.49 4.23 -11.07
N ASP A 184 -4.72 5.30 -11.30
CA ASP A 184 -3.74 5.37 -12.38
C ASP A 184 -2.37 4.79 -12.00
N VAL A 185 -2.16 4.41 -10.73
CA VAL A 185 -0.92 3.83 -10.24
C VAL A 185 -0.99 2.30 -10.32
N ARG A 186 0.00 1.70 -10.98
CA ARG A 186 0.20 0.25 -11.01
C ARG A 186 1.46 -0.13 -10.27
N GLY A 187 1.38 -1.20 -9.51
CA GLY A 187 2.47 -1.71 -8.69
C GLY A 187 2.38 -1.23 -7.25
N SER A 188 3.43 -1.46 -6.46
CA SER A 188 3.42 -1.19 -5.01
C SER A 188 4.23 0.05 -4.69
N ILE A 189 3.59 1.01 -4.02
CA ILE A 189 4.30 2.10 -3.37
C ILE A 189 4.85 1.54 -2.06
N ASP A 190 6.13 1.18 -2.00
CA ASP A 190 6.77 0.90 -0.70
C ASP A 190 7.24 2.23 -0.07
N PRO A 191 6.59 2.73 0.99
CA PRO A 191 7.01 3.97 1.65
C PRO A 191 8.39 3.87 2.33
N ALA A 192 8.92 2.66 2.52
CA ALA A 192 10.24 2.41 3.08
C ALA A 192 11.29 1.95 2.03
N GLY A 193 10.87 1.75 0.78
CA GLY A 193 11.72 1.28 -0.32
C GLY A 193 12.56 2.40 -0.93
N ASP A 194 13.75 2.05 -1.41
CA ASP A 194 14.46 2.90 -2.37
C ASP A 194 13.55 3.10 -3.59
N LEU A 195 13.44 4.33 -4.11
CA LEU A 195 12.68 4.64 -5.33
C LEU A 195 13.42 4.08 -6.57
N GLY A 196 13.86 2.83 -6.49
CA GLY A 196 14.51 2.04 -7.53
C GLY A 196 13.51 1.60 -8.59
N GLY A 197 12.76 2.56 -9.14
CA GLY A 197 12.31 2.71 -10.53
C GLY A 197 11.60 1.59 -11.29
N GLU A 198 11.52 0.35 -10.82
CA GLU A 198 11.03 -0.78 -11.64
C GLU A 198 9.63 -1.26 -11.26
N ASP A 199 9.11 -0.88 -10.09
CA ASP A 199 7.87 -1.44 -9.54
C ASP A 199 6.65 -0.50 -9.54
N ILE A 200 6.77 0.74 -10.05
CA ILE A 200 5.65 1.70 -10.11
C ILE A 200 5.48 2.23 -11.54
N GLU A 201 4.34 1.97 -12.14
CA GLU A 201 3.94 2.51 -13.44
C GLU A 201 2.71 3.42 -13.27
N ILE A 202 2.82 4.66 -13.76
CA ILE A 202 1.68 5.59 -13.83
C ILE A 202 1.06 5.49 -15.22
N ALA A 203 -0.26 5.30 -15.33
CA ALA A 203 -0.95 5.18 -16.60
C ALA A 203 -0.80 6.44 -17.49
N SER A 204 -0.87 6.28 -18.82
CA SER A 204 -0.93 7.42 -19.73
C SER A 204 -2.23 8.20 -19.54
N GLY A 205 -2.15 9.52 -19.58
CA GLY A 205 -3.27 10.45 -19.35
C GLY A 205 -3.43 10.87 -17.89
N ALA A 206 -2.75 10.21 -16.95
CA ALA A 206 -2.82 10.51 -15.52
C ALA A 206 -2.05 11.79 -15.15
N ASP A 207 -0.90 12.01 -15.80
CA ASP A 207 -0.07 13.19 -15.58
C ASP A 207 0.49 13.71 -16.90
N ALA A 208 0.07 14.93 -17.26
CA ALA A 208 0.43 15.56 -18.52
C ALA A 208 1.92 15.96 -18.62
N GLU A 209 2.62 16.13 -17.49
CA GLU A 209 4.07 16.34 -17.49
C GLU A 209 4.80 15.02 -17.74
N LEU A 210 4.39 13.96 -17.05
CA LEU A 210 4.98 12.63 -17.22
C LEU A 210 4.77 12.10 -18.64
N ASP A 211 3.57 12.29 -19.20
CA ASP A 211 3.29 11.92 -20.58
C ASP A 211 4.16 12.70 -21.55
N ARG A 212 4.31 14.00 -21.35
CA ARG A 212 5.24 14.82 -22.15
C ARG A 212 6.65 14.26 -22.04
N LEU A 213 7.16 14.00 -20.84
CA LEU A 213 8.51 13.45 -20.64
C LEU A 213 8.70 12.09 -21.31
N ARG A 214 7.66 11.23 -21.34
CA ARG A 214 7.69 9.94 -22.04
C ARG A 214 7.75 10.12 -23.56
N GLU A 215 6.97 11.05 -24.10
CA GLU A 215 7.01 11.41 -25.53
C GLU A 215 8.38 11.97 -25.92
N GLN A 216 8.92 12.90 -25.12
CA GLN A 216 10.27 13.46 -25.31
C GLN A 216 11.34 12.37 -25.28
N LEU A 217 11.25 11.41 -24.35
CA LEU A 217 12.15 10.27 -24.25
C LEU A 217 12.03 9.33 -25.45
N SER A 218 10.80 9.07 -25.93
CA SER A 218 10.58 8.26 -27.13
C SER A 218 11.21 8.93 -28.35
N ALA A 219 10.96 10.23 -28.55
CA ALA A 219 11.53 10.99 -29.66
C ALA A 219 13.07 11.02 -29.59
N ALA A 220 13.64 11.17 -28.39
CA ALA A 220 15.10 11.12 -28.20
C ALA A 220 15.68 9.73 -28.54
N ARG A 221 14.99 8.64 -28.19
CA ARG A 221 15.38 7.27 -28.57
C ARG A 221 15.28 7.05 -30.08
N ASP A 222 14.21 7.52 -30.70
CA ASP A 222 14.02 7.43 -32.15
C ASP A 222 15.14 8.17 -32.92
N LEU A 223 15.54 9.36 -32.44
CA LEU A 223 16.68 10.10 -32.99
C LEU A 223 18.02 9.37 -32.78
N ALA A 224 18.20 8.75 -31.61
CA ALA A 224 19.41 7.98 -31.33
C ALA A 224 19.53 6.76 -32.27
N ASP A 225 18.42 6.09 -32.55
CA ASP A 225 18.35 4.96 -33.48
C ASP A 225 18.49 5.39 -34.96
N SER A 226 18.25 6.67 -35.27
CA SER A 226 18.34 7.28 -36.62
C SER A 226 19.46 8.31 -36.76
N ALA A 227 20.55 8.18 -36.01
CA ALA A 227 21.63 9.18 -35.93
C ALA A 227 22.24 9.59 -37.30
N PHE A 228 22.25 8.71 -38.30
CA PHE A 228 22.72 9.04 -39.65
C PHE A 228 21.77 10.00 -40.39
N ASP A 229 20.46 9.82 -40.24
CA ASP A 229 19.45 10.68 -40.86
C ASP A 229 19.45 12.08 -40.22
N VAL A 230 19.72 12.15 -38.92
CA VAL A 230 19.94 13.42 -38.20
C VAL A 230 21.15 14.16 -38.76
N LEU A 231 22.28 13.47 -38.95
CA LEU A 231 23.49 14.07 -39.53
C LEU A 231 23.26 14.57 -40.96
N GLU A 232 22.47 13.85 -41.77
CA GLU A 232 22.11 14.28 -43.12
C GLU A 232 21.20 15.51 -43.10
N SER A 233 20.19 15.52 -42.23
CA SER A 233 19.27 16.64 -42.05
C SER A 233 19.96 17.93 -41.58
N VAL A 234 20.93 17.82 -40.67
CA VAL A 234 21.70 18.97 -40.17
C VAL A 234 22.72 19.48 -41.20
N ARG A 235 23.30 18.58 -42.02
CA ARG A 235 24.30 18.93 -43.05
C ARG A 235 23.74 19.66 -44.27
N ASP A 236 22.44 19.62 -44.51
CA ASP A 236 21.82 20.27 -45.67
C ASP A 236 21.86 21.82 -45.56
N GLY A 237 22.21 22.35 -44.38
CA GLY A 237 22.58 23.75 -44.17
C GLY A 237 24.05 24.03 -44.51
N SER A 238 24.35 25.21 -45.07
CA SER A 238 25.72 25.68 -45.36
C SER A 238 26.52 25.98 -44.09
N LEU A 239 26.86 24.95 -43.32
CA LEU A 239 27.62 25.02 -42.07
C LEU A 239 29.09 25.28 -42.38
N ARG A 240 29.68 26.28 -41.70
CA ARG A 240 31.02 26.81 -42.00
C ARG A 240 32.09 26.35 -41.01
N ASP A 241 31.70 25.81 -39.85
CA ASP A 241 32.57 25.34 -38.76
C ASP A 241 31.86 24.34 -37.82
N PHE A 242 32.61 23.77 -36.86
CA PHE A 242 32.15 22.74 -35.93
C PHE A 242 31.16 23.28 -34.87
N GLU A 243 31.37 24.51 -34.38
CA GLU A 243 30.42 25.17 -33.47
C GLU A 243 29.05 25.36 -34.13
N ALA A 244 29.00 25.72 -35.42
CA ALA A 244 27.74 25.80 -36.15
C ALA A 244 27.05 24.44 -36.29
N LEU A 245 27.82 23.35 -36.46
CA LEU A 245 27.28 21.99 -36.53
C LEU A 245 26.72 21.52 -35.19
N GLU A 246 27.42 21.81 -34.09
CA GLU A 246 26.98 21.50 -32.73
C GLU A 246 25.70 22.26 -32.40
N ALA A 247 25.68 23.57 -32.64
CA ALA A 247 24.49 24.40 -32.43
C ALA A 247 23.30 23.93 -33.26
N ALA A 248 23.52 23.57 -34.54
CA ALA A 248 22.47 23.07 -35.43
C ALA A 248 21.96 21.68 -35.01
N THR A 249 22.84 20.81 -34.51
CA THR A 249 22.44 19.51 -33.93
C THR A 249 21.60 19.70 -32.67
N ILE A 250 22.03 20.58 -31.75
CA ILE A 250 21.27 20.89 -30.53
C ILE A 250 19.90 21.45 -30.89
N GLU A 251 19.82 22.38 -31.84
CA GLU A 251 18.55 22.96 -32.31
C GLU A 251 17.66 21.91 -32.98
N HIS A 252 18.24 21.01 -33.79
CA HIS A 252 17.50 19.92 -34.42
C HIS A 252 16.93 18.96 -33.37
N VAL A 253 17.75 18.50 -32.42
CA VAL A 253 17.31 17.59 -31.35
C VAL A 253 16.24 18.25 -30.47
N ALA A 254 16.46 19.49 -30.03
CA ALA A 254 15.48 20.22 -29.23
C ALA A 254 14.13 20.39 -29.95
N ARG A 255 14.16 20.60 -31.27
CA ARG A 255 12.95 20.75 -32.09
C ARG A 255 12.20 19.44 -32.31
N GLU A 256 12.91 18.34 -32.58
CA GLU A 256 12.30 17.03 -32.82
C GLU A 256 11.84 16.35 -31.51
N THR A 257 12.49 16.66 -30.39
CA THR A 257 12.14 16.10 -29.07
C THR A 257 11.29 17.04 -28.21
N GLU A 258 11.08 18.30 -28.61
CA GLU A 258 10.47 19.34 -27.77
C GLU A 258 11.15 19.58 -26.41
N VAL A 259 12.41 19.12 -26.25
CA VAL A 259 13.23 19.35 -25.06
C VAL A 259 13.88 20.73 -25.12
N ASP A 260 14.02 21.39 -23.97
CA ASP A 260 14.70 22.69 -23.91
C ASP A 260 16.14 22.61 -24.45
N PRO A 261 16.56 23.52 -25.37
CA PRO A 261 17.91 23.50 -25.94
C PRO A 261 19.04 23.61 -24.91
N ALA A 262 18.81 24.21 -23.74
CA ALA A 262 19.79 24.25 -22.66
C ALA A 262 19.97 22.89 -22.01
N THR A 263 18.90 22.11 -21.85
CA THR A 263 18.95 20.73 -21.36
C THR A 263 19.72 19.85 -22.34
N VAL A 264 19.42 19.94 -23.64
CA VAL A 264 20.15 19.20 -24.69
C VAL A 264 21.63 19.55 -24.67
N ARG A 265 21.98 20.85 -24.58
CA ARG A 265 23.36 21.31 -24.48
C ARG A 265 24.07 20.81 -23.23
N SER A 266 23.38 20.73 -22.09
CA SER A 266 23.96 20.22 -20.84
C SER A 266 24.24 18.72 -20.86
N ALA A 267 23.51 17.97 -21.70
CA ALA A 267 23.70 16.54 -21.88
C ALA A 267 24.66 16.20 -23.03
N ALA A 268 25.02 17.19 -23.86
CA ALA A 268 25.98 17.02 -24.95
C ALA A 268 27.39 16.75 -24.38
N PRO A 269 28.17 15.86 -25.00
CA PRO A 269 29.54 15.61 -24.57
C PRO A 269 30.42 16.86 -24.75
N ASP A 270 31.25 17.17 -23.76
CA ASP A 270 32.17 18.33 -23.76
C ASP A 270 33.29 18.22 -24.82
N GLU A 271 33.57 17.00 -25.30
CA GLU A 271 34.58 16.70 -26.32
C GLU A 271 34.00 15.76 -27.39
N ALA A 272 34.49 15.90 -28.64
CA ALA A 272 34.11 14.98 -29.71
C ALA A 272 34.56 13.55 -29.37
N LEU A 273 33.61 12.62 -29.32
CA LEU A 273 33.90 11.20 -29.17
C LEU A 273 34.68 10.70 -30.38
N ASP A 274 35.92 10.25 -30.15
CA ASP A 274 36.79 9.70 -31.20
C ASP A 274 36.16 8.40 -31.73
N ALA A 275 35.83 8.38 -33.02
CA ALA A 275 35.19 7.24 -33.67
C ALA A 275 36.23 6.11 -33.84
N ALA A 276 36.07 5.01 -33.09
CA ALA A 276 36.86 3.78 -33.22
C ALA A 276 36.24 2.79 -34.20
#